data_AF-A0A841UT89-F1
#
_entry.id   AF-A0A841UT89-F1
#
_cell.length_a   1.000
_cell.length_b   1.000
_cell.length_c   1.000
_cell.angle_alpha   90.00
_cell.angle_beta   90.00
_cell.angle_gamma   90.00
#
_symmetry.space_group_name_H-M   'P 1'
#
loop_
_entity.id
_entity.type
_entity.pdbx_description
1 polymer ?
#
loop_
_entity_poly.entity_id
_entity_poly.type
_entity_poly.pdbx_seq_one_letter_code
_entity_poly.pdbx_strand_id
1 'polypeptide(L)'
;MTVCDDILLKQEIVVMEDDLFLQQAIKEAIKKNLPWEIRIVGSEKEAISLIQQQEAGYYILDVHMGSNREQEGLDALEKIKGINSQAFVSILSAYPNNRRLAENLDVDIFIDKTPNIQEDIRSKLIPKMLQYRLNCLQASEAETRLHLEKIYYDSDVNIIAYERLKSEPAWLKENEGQYVAFVDGEFVGSCQNKQELLQQLREKYPEKSRFFKKVDKEDRIIDIPYFDIVE
;
A
#
# COMPACT_ATOMS: atom_id res chain seq x y z
N MET A 1 -6.82 -3.36 -6.24
CA MET A 1 -5.74 -3.04 -5.30
C MET A 1 -6.06 -1.69 -4.75
N THR A 2 -6.32 -1.61 -3.45
CA THR A 2 -6.72 -0.37 -2.78
C THR A 2 -5.46 0.43 -2.53
N VAL A 3 -5.43 1.67 -3.03
CA VAL A 3 -4.41 2.67 -2.73
C VAL A 3 -4.12 2.65 -1.23
N CYS A 4 -2.84 2.58 -0.87
CA CYS A 4 -2.45 2.77 0.51
C CYS A 4 -2.80 4.22 0.86
N ASP A 5 -3.84 4.40 1.66
CA ASP A 5 -4.41 5.70 1.97
C ASP A 5 -3.33 6.61 2.58
N ASP A 6 -3.20 7.85 2.08
CA ASP A 6 -2.12 8.78 2.45
C ASP A 6 -2.06 9.02 3.97
N ILE A 7 -3.19 8.85 4.64
CA ILE A 7 -3.31 8.91 6.10
C ILE A 7 -2.41 7.88 6.82
N LEU A 8 -2.16 6.71 6.23
CA LEU A 8 -1.31 5.65 6.80
C LEU A 8 0.18 5.99 6.72
N LEU A 9 0.53 6.98 5.88
CA LEU A 9 1.87 7.54 5.79
C LEU A 9 2.08 8.69 6.78
N LYS A 10 1.02 9.21 7.42
CA LYS A 10 1.17 10.23 8.47
C LYS A 10 1.95 9.66 9.66
N GLN A 11 2.74 10.52 10.29
CA GLN A 11 3.53 10.18 11.48
C GLN A 11 2.83 10.70 12.73
N GLU A 12 1.53 10.43 12.83
CA GLU A 12 0.69 10.83 13.96
C GLU A 12 0.03 9.60 14.59
N ILE A 13 0.12 9.51 15.91
CA ILE A 13 -0.44 8.43 16.72
C ILE A 13 -1.46 9.03 17.68
N VAL A 14 -2.67 8.49 17.65
CA VAL A 14 -3.73 8.84 18.58
C VAL A 14 -3.70 7.86 19.75
N VAL A 15 -3.64 8.39 20.97
CA VAL A 15 -3.68 7.62 22.21
C VAL A 15 -4.96 7.96 22.96
N MET A 16 -5.82 6.96 23.16
CA MET A 16 -7.03 7.06 23.97
C MET A 16 -6.82 6.24 25.24
N GLU A 17 -6.53 6.91 26.35
CA GLU A 17 -6.20 6.32 27.65
C GLU A 17 -6.67 7.31 28.73
N ASP A 18 -7.30 6.87 29.81
CA ASP A 18 -7.82 7.75 30.87
C ASP A 18 -6.83 7.94 32.03
N ASP A 19 -5.88 7.01 32.23
CA ASP A 19 -4.84 7.11 33.24
C ASP A 19 -3.65 7.98 32.76
N LEU A 20 -3.42 9.10 33.46
CA LEU A 20 -2.35 10.06 33.14
C LEU A 20 -0.94 9.45 33.21
N PHE A 21 -0.70 8.49 34.11
CA PHE A 21 0.59 7.84 34.25
C PHE A 21 0.84 6.90 33.07
N LEU A 22 -0.17 6.14 32.65
CA LEU A 22 -0.10 5.28 31.46
C LEU A 22 0.04 6.12 30.18
N GLN A 23 -0.71 7.21 30.03
CA GLN A 23 -0.52 8.16 28.92
C GLN A 23 0.93 8.62 28.81
N GLN A 24 1.54 9.03 29.94
CA GLN A 24 2.93 9.47 29.96
C GLN A 24 3.91 8.33 29.65
N ALA A 25 3.68 7.12 30.17
CA ALA A 25 4.50 5.96 29.88
C ALA A 25 4.44 5.57 28.39
N ILE A 26 3.25 5.58 27.78
CA ILE A 26 3.05 5.36 26.35
C ILE A 26 3.81 6.41 25.55
N LYS A 27 3.61 7.69 25.89
CA LYS A 27 4.24 8.82 25.21
C LYS A 27 5.76 8.73 25.25
N GLU A 28 6.35 8.43 26.41
CA GLU A 28 7.79 8.27 26.54
C GLU A 28 8.33 7.08 25.74
N ALA A 29 7.66 5.94 25.81
CA ALA A 29 8.07 4.74 25.08
C ALA A 29 8.05 5.00 23.57
N ILE A 30 7.04 5.68 23.05
CA ILE A 30 6.96 6.04 21.64
C ILE A 30 7.99 7.10 21.27
N LYS A 31 8.05 8.24 21.97
CA LYS A 31 8.96 9.36 21.61
C LYS A 31 10.45 8.99 21.69
N LYS A 32 10.83 8.04 22.54
CA LYS A 32 12.21 7.53 22.61
C LYS A 32 12.60 6.71 21.37
N ASN A 33 11.64 6.16 20.63
CA ASN A 33 11.90 5.22 19.54
C ASN A 33 11.39 5.70 18.17
N LEU A 34 10.41 6.62 18.15
CA LEU A 34 9.77 7.13 16.95
C LEU A 34 9.70 8.66 16.99
N PRO A 35 10.09 9.36 15.92
CA PRO A 35 9.93 10.80 15.78
C PRO A 35 8.50 11.17 15.34
N TRP A 36 7.50 10.47 15.86
CA TRP A 36 6.10 10.64 15.46
C TRP A 36 5.39 11.51 16.49
N GLU A 37 4.44 12.31 16.01
CA GLU A 37 3.58 13.11 16.87
C GLU A 37 2.56 12.22 17.59
N ILE A 38 2.26 12.60 18.83
CA ILE A 38 1.34 11.87 19.69
C ILE A 38 0.24 12.81 20.14
N ARG A 39 -0.99 12.50 19.75
CA ARG A 39 -2.19 13.20 20.19
C ARG A 39 -2.93 12.34 21.19
N ILE A 40 -3.09 12.85 22.41
CA ILE A 40 -3.89 12.18 23.44
C ILE A 40 -5.32 12.70 23.33
N VAL A 41 -6.29 11.80 23.34
CA VAL A 41 -7.72 12.11 23.27
C VAL A 41 -8.45 11.53 24.46
N GLY A 42 -9.49 12.23 24.92
CA GLY A 42 -10.25 11.83 26.10
C GLY A 42 -11.45 10.92 25.82
N SER A 43 -11.81 10.76 24.54
CA SER A 43 -13.04 10.07 24.15
C SER A 43 -12.99 9.42 22.76
N GLU A 44 -13.87 8.44 22.57
CA GLU A 44 -14.16 7.83 21.28
C GLU A 44 -14.48 8.89 20.23
N LYS A 45 -15.35 9.85 20.56
CA LYS A 45 -15.77 10.90 19.61
C LYS A 45 -14.60 11.71 19.07
N GLU A 46 -13.63 12.04 19.93
CA GLU A 46 -12.41 12.73 19.52
C GLU A 46 -11.56 11.83 18.60
N ALA A 47 -11.37 10.55 18.94
CA ALA A 47 -10.65 9.62 18.09
C ALA A 47 -11.29 9.46 16.70
N ILE A 48 -12.63 9.35 16.65
CA ILE A 48 -13.40 9.25 15.40
C ILE A 48 -13.27 10.52 14.56
N SER A 49 -13.31 11.69 15.17
CA SER A 49 -13.13 12.96 14.44
C SER A 49 -11.81 12.98 13.68
N LEU A 50 -10.73 12.43 14.25
CA LEU A 50 -9.41 12.43 13.63
C LEU A 50 -9.32 11.51 12.42
N ILE A 51 -9.98 10.35 12.43
CA ILE A 51 -9.99 9.49 11.24
C ILE A 51 -10.85 10.11 10.13
N GLN A 52 -11.98 10.73 10.49
CA GLN A 52 -12.87 11.40 9.53
C GLN A 52 -12.22 12.60 8.85
N GLN A 53 -11.39 13.34 9.59
CA GLN A 53 -10.60 14.47 9.08
C GLN A 53 -9.30 14.01 8.38
N GLN A 54 -9.09 12.70 8.30
CA GLN A 54 -7.88 12.07 7.78
C GLN A 54 -6.60 12.55 8.48
N GLU A 55 -6.64 12.90 9.76
CA GLU A 55 -5.50 13.46 10.48
C GLU A 55 -4.54 12.39 11.02
N ALA A 56 -5.01 11.19 11.33
CA ALA A 56 -4.19 10.12 11.90
C ALA A 56 -4.54 8.74 11.37
N GLY A 57 -3.51 7.93 11.11
CA GLY A 57 -3.65 6.55 10.63
C GLY A 57 -3.33 5.48 11.67
N TYR A 58 -2.86 5.87 12.86
CA TYR A 58 -2.40 4.95 13.91
C TYR A 58 -3.09 5.28 15.24
N TYR A 59 -3.66 4.24 15.87
CA TYR A 59 -4.47 4.37 17.08
C TYR A 59 -4.01 3.38 18.14
N ILE A 60 -3.93 3.86 19.38
CA ILE A 60 -3.66 3.10 20.59
C ILE A 60 -4.81 3.37 21.54
N LEU A 61 -5.61 2.34 21.79
CA LEU A 61 -6.88 2.48 22.51
C LEU A 61 -6.83 1.63 23.79
N ASP A 62 -7.19 2.22 24.93
CA ASP A 62 -7.65 1.44 26.07
C ASP A 62 -9.12 1.06 25.89
N VAL A 63 -9.46 -0.16 26.30
CA VAL A 63 -10.83 -0.66 26.29
C VAL A 63 -11.68 0.08 27.32
N HIS A 64 -11.15 0.32 28.52
CA HIS A 64 -11.89 0.90 29.65
C HIS A 64 -11.48 2.37 29.84
N MET A 65 -12.35 3.31 29.45
CA MET A 65 -12.07 4.76 29.50
C MET A 65 -12.77 5.46 30.68
N GLY A 66 -12.64 4.90 31.88
CA GLY A 66 -13.27 5.40 33.10
C GLY A 66 -14.50 4.58 33.56
N SER A 67 -15.06 4.95 34.71
CA SER A 67 -15.95 4.09 35.51
C SER A 67 -17.25 3.63 34.84
N ASN A 68 -17.72 4.35 33.81
CA ASN A 68 -18.97 4.03 33.08
C ASN A 68 -18.71 3.81 31.57
N ARG A 69 -17.46 3.55 31.19
CA ARG A 69 -16.98 3.55 29.81
C ARG A 69 -16.14 2.29 29.55
N GLU A 70 -16.68 1.14 29.97
CA GLU A 70 -15.97 -0.16 30.03
C GLU A 70 -15.67 -0.78 28.66
N GLN A 71 -16.32 -0.35 27.58
CA GLN A 71 -16.08 -0.91 26.24
C GLN A 71 -15.76 0.15 25.20
N GLU A 72 -15.51 1.38 25.62
CA GLU A 72 -15.38 2.50 24.69
C GLU A 72 -14.20 2.35 23.73
N GLY A 73 -13.11 1.68 24.14
CA GLY A 73 -12.03 1.34 23.21
C GLY A 73 -12.41 0.37 22.11
N LEU A 74 -13.33 -0.56 22.39
CA LEU A 74 -13.84 -1.50 21.39
C LEU A 74 -14.83 -0.81 20.46
N ASP A 75 -15.68 0.06 20.99
CA ASP A 75 -16.59 0.88 20.19
C ASP A 75 -15.81 1.83 19.26
N ALA A 76 -14.71 2.42 19.76
CA ALA A 76 -13.78 3.21 18.97
C ALA A 76 -13.12 2.38 17.86
N LEU A 77 -12.61 1.19 18.19
CA LEU A 77 -12.02 0.26 17.22
C LEU A 77 -13.00 -0.05 16.07
N GLU A 78 -14.22 -0.48 16.40
CA GLU A 78 -15.25 -0.83 15.41
C GLU A 78 -15.53 0.34 14.47
N LYS A 79 -15.73 1.55 15.02
CA LYS A 79 -16.02 2.75 14.24
C LYS A 79 -14.84 3.22 13.40
N ILE A 80 -13.62 3.19 13.94
CA ILE A 80 -12.41 3.54 13.18
C ILE A 80 -12.24 2.60 11.99
N LYS A 81 -12.32 1.28 12.21
CA LYS A 81 -12.22 0.27 11.15
C LYS A 81 -13.38 0.34 10.15
N GLY A 82 -14.57 0.72 10.62
CA GLY A 82 -15.72 0.97 9.75
C GLY A 82 -15.55 2.19 8.82
N ILE A 83 -14.80 3.22 9.26
CA ILE A 83 -14.48 4.40 8.45
C ILE A 83 -13.30 4.12 7.53
N ASN A 84 -12.24 3.52 8.06
CA ASN A 84 -11.06 3.15 7.32
C ASN A 84 -10.55 1.79 7.82
N SER A 85 -10.81 0.75 7.05
CA SER A 85 -10.41 -0.62 7.41
C SER A 85 -8.89 -0.80 7.42
N GLN A 86 -8.14 0.11 6.77
CA GLN A 86 -6.68 0.09 6.76
C GLN A 86 -6.07 0.91 7.90
N ALA A 87 -6.85 1.65 8.69
CA ALA A 87 -6.30 2.31 9.87
C ALA A 87 -5.64 1.28 10.79
N PHE A 88 -4.42 1.56 11.25
CA PHE A 88 -3.74 0.70 12.20
C PHE A 88 -4.30 0.97 13.59
N VAL A 89 -4.97 -0.02 14.18
CA VAL A 89 -5.58 0.11 15.51
C VAL A 89 -5.02 -0.95 16.44
N SER A 90 -4.52 -0.49 17.58
CA SER A 90 -4.02 -1.33 18.65
C SER A 90 -4.84 -1.14 19.92
N ILE A 91 -4.98 -2.22 20.68
CA ILE A 91 -5.62 -2.22 21.99
C ILE A 91 -4.57 -2.51 23.06
N LEU A 92 -4.50 -1.65 24.08
CA LEU A 92 -3.78 -1.90 25.32
C LEU A 92 -4.82 -2.11 26.42
N SER A 93 -4.94 -3.31 26.98
CA SER A 93 -5.95 -3.57 28.02
C SER A 93 -5.42 -4.37 29.20
N ALA A 94 -5.86 -4.05 30.41
CA ALA A 94 -5.67 -4.91 31.57
C ALA A 94 -6.63 -6.13 31.60
N TYR A 95 -7.61 -6.18 30.68
CA TYR A 95 -8.68 -7.17 30.66
C TYR A 95 -8.54 -8.11 29.44
N PRO A 96 -7.85 -9.25 29.58
CA PRO A 96 -7.55 -10.15 28.47
C PRO A 96 -8.80 -10.78 27.83
N ASN A 97 -9.93 -10.80 28.56
CA ASN A 97 -11.19 -11.35 28.06
C ASN A 97 -11.73 -10.59 26.84
N ASN A 98 -11.32 -9.32 26.65
CA ASN A 98 -11.71 -8.50 25.50
C ASN A 98 -10.93 -8.83 24.22
N ARG A 99 -9.87 -9.65 24.31
CA ARG A 99 -9.00 -10.01 23.16
C ARG A 99 -9.80 -10.59 21.99
N ARG A 100 -10.64 -11.60 22.24
CA ARG A 100 -11.43 -12.25 21.17
C ARG A 100 -12.37 -11.27 20.49
N LEU A 101 -12.96 -10.35 21.25
CA LEU A 101 -13.85 -9.35 20.70
C LEU A 101 -13.08 -8.34 19.83
N ALA A 102 -11.93 -7.86 20.30
CA ALA A 102 -11.06 -6.99 19.51
C ALA A 102 -10.55 -7.67 18.23
N GLU A 103 -10.17 -8.95 18.30
CA GLU A 103 -9.76 -9.74 17.13
C GLU A 103 -10.90 -9.90 16.12
N ASN A 104 -12.14 -10.12 16.58
CA ASN A 104 -13.31 -10.16 15.69
C ASN A 104 -13.61 -8.81 15.03
N LEU A 105 -13.16 -7.71 15.64
CA LEU A 105 -13.26 -6.34 15.11
C LEU A 105 -12.02 -5.92 14.30
N ASP A 106 -11.18 -6.87 13.91
CA ASP A 106 -9.98 -6.67 13.08
C ASP A 106 -8.93 -5.73 13.70
N VAL A 107 -8.71 -5.85 15.01
CA VAL A 107 -7.58 -5.17 15.68
C VAL A 107 -6.24 -5.65 15.10
N ASP A 108 -5.32 -4.73 14.83
CA ASP A 108 -4.00 -5.09 14.29
C ASP A 108 -3.09 -5.74 15.34
N ILE A 109 -3.24 -5.30 16.59
CA ILE A 109 -2.54 -5.88 17.74
C ILE A 109 -3.29 -5.62 19.05
N PHE A 110 -3.45 -6.66 19.86
CA PHE A 110 -3.96 -6.58 21.23
C PHE A 110 -2.85 -6.95 22.21
N ILE A 111 -2.55 -6.04 23.13
CA ILE A 111 -1.52 -6.20 24.17
C ILE A 111 -2.18 -6.15 25.54
N ASP A 112 -1.94 -7.20 26.32
CA ASP A 112 -2.29 -7.22 27.74
C ASP A 112 -1.33 -6.29 28.49
N LYS A 113 -1.87 -5.28 29.21
CA LYS A 113 -1.07 -4.33 29.99
C LYS A 113 -0.33 -5.09 31.08
N THR A 114 1.00 -5.09 31.03
CA THR A 114 1.84 -5.56 32.13
C THR A 114 2.33 -4.38 32.97
N PRO A 115 2.90 -4.62 34.17
CA PRO A 115 3.57 -3.57 34.93
C PRO A 115 4.72 -2.88 34.17
N ASN A 116 5.24 -3.49 33.09
CA ASN A 116 6.29 -2.92 32.25
C ASN A 116 5.74 -2.49 30.88
N ILE A 117 4.71 -1.63 30.90
CA ILE A 117 4.02 -1.17 29.70
C ILE A 117 4.97 -0.51 28.67
N GLN A 118 6.03 0.17 29.14
CA GLN A 118 7.03 0.76 28.24
C GLN A 118 7.75 -0.29 27.41
N GLU A 119 8.09 -1.43 28.02
CA GLU A 119 8.71 -2.55 27.31
C GLU A 119 7.73 -3.24 26.38
N ASP A 120 6.47 -3.42 26.77
CA ASP A 120 5.43 -3.98 25.90
C ASP A 120 5.26 -3.12 24.63
N ILE A 121 5.23 -1.80 24.80
CA ILE A 121 5.13 -0.86 23.67
C ILE A 121 6.38 -0.95 22.79
N ARG A 122 7.57 -0.92 23.41
CA ARG A 122 8.86 -0.97 22.70
C ARG A 122 9.06 -2.27 21.93
N SER A 123 8.74 -3.41 22.53
CA SER A 123 9.06 -4.73 21.99
C SER A 123 7.95 -5.35 21.14
N LYS A 124 6.70 -4.93 21.32
CA LYS A 124 5.54 -5.52 20.63
C LYS A 124 4.85 -4.50 19.71
N LEU A 125 4.45 -3.35 20.24
CA LEU A 125 3.65 -2.37 19.50
C LEU A 125 4.44 -1.66 18.41
N ILE A 126 5.57 -1.04 18.77
CA ILE A 126 6.39 -0.25 17.83
C ILE A 126 6.85 -1.09 16.62
N PRO A 127 7.38 -2.32 16.80
CA PRO A 127 7.78 -3.16 15.66
C PRO A 127 6.60 -3.48 14.74
N LYS A 128 5.42 -3.74 15.29
CA LYS A 128 4.22 -4.02 14.50
C LYS A 128 3.77 -2.79 13.71
N MET A 129 3.77 -1.60 14.30
CA MET A 129 3.46 -0.33 13.62
C MET A 129 4.46 -0.04 12.49
N LEU A 130 5.77 -0.21 12.76
CA LEU A 130 6.81 0.00 11.76
C LEU A 130 6.72 -0.99 10.60
N GLN A 131 6.43 -2.27 10.90
CA GLN A 131 6.23 -3.28 9.86
C GLN A 131 5.00 -2.95 9.01
N TYR A 132 3.90 -2.53 9.64
CA TYR A 132 2.69 -2.11 8.94
C TYR A 132 2.99 -0.94 7.99
N ARG A 133 3.68 0.09 8.50
CA ARG A 133 4.09 1.25 7.70
C ARG A 133 5.02 0.87 6.54
N LEU A 134 5.97 -0.04 6.77
CA LEU A 134 6.88 -0.52 5.72
C LEU A 134 6.09 -1.19 4.59
N ASN A 135 5.12 -2.03 4.93
CA ASN A 135 4.26 -2.69 3.94
C ASN A 135 3.45 -1.66 3.14
N CYS A 136 2.92 -0.64 3.82
CA CYS A 136 2.21 0.48 3.20
C CYS A 136 3.07 1.24 2.18
N LEU A 137 4.30 1.58 2.56
CA LEU A 137 5.27 2.25 1.68
C LEU A 137 5.63 1.40 0.46
N GLN A 138 5.87 0.09 0.65
CA GLN A 138 6.19 -0.83 -0.44
C GLN A 138 5.04 -0.99 -1.42
N ALA A 139 3.80 -1.04 -0.92
CA ALA A 139 2.61 -1.08 -1.77
C ALA A 139 2.47 0.20 -2.61
N SER A 140 2.65 1.36 -1.98
CA SER A 140 2.61 2.67 -2.67
C SER A 140 3.72 2.81 -3.72
N GLU A 141 4.94 2.35 -3.42
CA GLU A 141 6.06 2.35 -4.37
C GLU A 141 5.78 1.44 -5.58
N ALA A 142 5.27 0.23 -5.33
CA ALA A 142 4.94 -0.72 -6.38
C ALA A 142 3.85 -0.17 -7.33
N GLU A 143 2.84 0.50 -6.78
CA GLU A 143 1.78 1.15 -7.55
C GLU A 143 2.32 2.34 -8.35
N THR A 144 3.13 3.19 -7.73
CA THR A 144 3.79 4.32 -8.42
C THR A 144 4.65 3.82 -9.58
N ARG A 145 5.41 2.73 -9.38
CA ARG A 145 6.20 2.10 -10.44
C ARG A 145 5.31 1.59 -11.58
N LEU A 146 4.22 0.89 -11.26
CA LEU A 146 3.26 0.41 -12.26
C LEU A 146 2.64 1.56 -13.05
N HIS A 147 2.29 2.66 -12.39
CA HIS A 147 1.75 3.85 -13.03
C HIS A 147 2.77 4.53 -13.95
N LEU A 148 4.02 4.68 -13.50
CA LEU A 148 5.11 5.22 -14.31
C LEU A 148 5.44 4.32 -15.50
N GLU A 149 5.46 3.00 -15.32
CA GLU A 149 5.58 2.03 -16.41
C GLU A 149 4.44 2.25 -17.41
N LYS A 150 3.19 2.33 -16.95
CA LYS A 150 2.04 2.59 -17.84
C LYS A 150 2.18 3.90 -18.61
N ILE A 151 2.53 5.01 -17.95
CA ILE A 151 2.77 6.30 -18.63
C ILE A 151 3.88 6.17 -19.67
N TYR A 152 4.97 5.47 -19.35
CA TYR A 152 6.08 5.24 -20.27
C TYR A 152 5.64 4.41 -21.48
N TYR A 153 4.88 3.34 -21.27
CA TYR A 153 4.30 2.52 -22.35
C TYR A 153 3.33 3.33 -23.24
N ASP A 154 2.49 4.18 -22.63
CA ASP A 154 1.49 4.99 -23.35
C ASP A 154 2.09 6.22 -24.05
N SER A 155 3.38 6.55 -23.82
CA SER A 155 4.06 7.71 -24.41
C SER A 155 5.24 7.37 -25.32
N ASP A 156 5.78 6.15 -25.28
CA ASP A 156 6.85 5.74 -26.20
C ASP A 156 6.29 5.46 -27.60
N VAL A 157 6.63 6.36 -28.54
CA VAL A 157 6.21 6.28 -29.96
C VAL A 157 6.51 4.93 -30.60
N ASN A 158 7.58 4.24 -30.21
CA ASN A 158 7.95 2.94 -30.75
C ASN A 158 7.04 1.83 -30.24
N ILE A 159 6.66 1.89 -28.96
CA ILE A 159 5.75 0.92 -28.33
C ILE A 159 4.35 1.10 -28.91
N ILE A 160 3.87 2.35 -29.05
CA ILE A 160 2.58 2.66 -29.66
C ILE A 160 2.53 2.12 -31.11
N ALA A 161 3.60 2.33 -31.88
CA ALA A 161 3.69 1.82 -33.24
C ALA A 161 3.69 0.28 -33.30
N TYR A 162 4.35 -0.37 -32.34
CA TYR A 162 4.34 -1.82 -32.19
C TYR A 162 2.95 -2.36 -31.87
N GLU A 163 2.25 -1.82 -30.86
CA GLU A 163 0.91 -2.27 -30.49
C GLU A 163 -0.10 -2.04 -31.63
N ARG A 164 0.02 -0.92 -32.36
CA ARG A 164 -0.77 -0.67 -33.58
C ARG A 164 -0.56 -1.78 -34.61
N LEU A 165 0.68 -2.09 -34.99
CA LEU A 165 0.95 -3.13 -35.98
C LEU A 165 0.63 -4.54 -35.48
N LYS A 166 0.84 -4.82 -34.19
CA LYS A 166 0.49 -6.09 -33.56
C LYS A 166 -1.01 -6.36 -33.59
N SER A 167 -1.84 -5.31 -33.53
CA SER A 167 -3.30 -5.42 -33.66
C SER A 167 -3.76 -5.78 -35.08
N GLU A 168 -2.88 -5.68 -36.09
CA GLU A 168 -3.18 -6.03 -37.48
C GLU A 168 -2.93 -7.53 -37.73
N PRO A 169 -3.97 -8.33 -38.04
CA PRO A 169 -3.82 -9.78 -38.16
C PRO A 169 -2.83 -10.23 -39.25
N ALA A 170 -2.70 -9.46 -40.32
CA ALA A 170 -1.77 -9.76 -41.41
C ALA A 170 -0.31 -9.59 -40.97
N TRP A 171 0.00 -8.47 -40.31
CA TRP A 171 1.34 -8.18 -39.80
C TRP A 171 1.73 -9.17 -38.70
N LEU A 172 0.82 -9.47 -37.77
CA LEU A 172 1.05 -10.42 -36.69
C LEU A 172 1.41 -11.82 -37.24
N LYS A 173 0.68 -12.28 -38.25
CA LYS A 173 0.93 -13.59 -38.88
C LYS A 173 2.30 -13.65 -39.60
N GLU A 174 2.73 -12.54 -40.19
CA GLU A 174 4.02 -12.45 -40.89
C GLU A 174 5.21 -12.40 -39.91
N ASN A 175 5.03 -11.72 -38.77
CA ASN A 175 6.11 -11.45 -37.83
C ASN A 175 6.12 -12.37 -36.61
N GLU A 176 5.17 -13.30 -36.50
CA GLU A 176 5.08 -14.29 -35.42
C GLU A 176 6.41 -15.07 -35.26
N GLY A 177 6.91 -15.15 -34.03
CA GLY A 177 8.15 -15.82 -33.67
C GLY A 177 9.43 -15.04 -34.03
N GLN A 178 9.32 -13.91 -34.73
CA GLN A 178 10.45 -13.04 -35.07
C GLN A 178 10.68 -11.97 -33.99
N TYR A 179 11.92 -11.51 -33.88
CA TYR A 179 12.19 -10.24 -33.21
C TYR A 179 11.89 -9.09 -34.15
N VAL A 180 11.18 -8.08 -33.67
CA VAL A 180 10.85 -6.87 -34.41
C VAL A 180 11.49 -5.67 -33.75
N ALA A 181 11.76 -4.64 -34.54
CA ALA A 181 12.36 -3.40 -34.05
C ALA A 181 11.63 -2.17 -34.57
N PHE A 182 11.53 -1.18 -33.69
CA PHE A 182 10.90 0.11 -33.96
C PHE A 182 11.83 1.25 -33.54
N VAL A 183 11.92 2.30 -34.36
CA VAL A 183 12.73 3.50 -34.11
C VAL A 183 11.94 4.74 -34.51
N ASP A 184 11.88 5.73 -33.61
CA ASP A 184 11.06 6.94 -33.72
C ASP A 184 9.60 6.70 -34.18
N GLY A 185 9.00 5.58 -33.78
CA GLY A 185 7.62 5.19 -34.12
C GLY A 185 7.47 4.47 -35.46
N GLU A 186 8.56 4.08 -36.11
CA GLU A 186 8.53 3.34 -37.37
C GLU A 186 9.06 1.92 -37.20
N PHE A 187 8.39 0.95 -37.83
CA PHE A 187 8.90 -0.41 -37.95
C PHE A 187 10.11 -0.44 -38.88
N VAL A 188 11.29 -0.78 -38.35
CA VAL A 188 12.55 -0.74 -39.10
C VAL A 188 13.07 -2.11 -39.51
N GLY A 189 12.48 -3.20 -39.01
CA GLY A 189 12.78 -4.55 -39.46
C GLY A 189 12.40 -5.64 -38.49
N SER A 190 12.46 -6.88 -38.99
CA SER A 190 12.28 -8.11 -38.22
C SER A 190 13.37 -9.13 -38.53
N CYS A 191 13.72 -9.98 -37.57
CA CYS A 191 14.68 -11.06 -37.75
C CYS A 191 14.45 -12.18 -36.73
N GLN A 192 14.71 -13.43 -37.10
CA GLN A 192 14.72 -14.54 -36.14
C GLN A 192 15.94 -14.49 -35.20
N ASN A 193 17.06 -13.93 -35.68
CA ASN A 193 18.28 -13.79 -34.91
C ASN A 193 18.33 -12.45 -34.18
N LYS A 194 18.18 -12.50 -32.86
CA LYS A 194 18.26 -11.33 -31.97
C LYS A 194 19.56 -10.54 -32.13
N GLN A 195 20.70 -11.21 -32.24
CA GLN A 195 22.01 -10.53 -32.26
C GLN A 195 22.22 -9.76 -33.56
N GLU A 196 21.75 -10.32 -34.66
CA GLU A 196 21.84 -9.69 -35.99
C GLU A 196 21.02 -8.39 -36.04
N LEU A 197 19.77 -8.43 -35.59
CA LEU A 197 18.92 -7.24 -35.57
C LEU A 197 19.44 -6.18 -34.59
N LEU A 198 19.95 -6.58 -33.42
CA LEU A 198 20.59 -5.64 -32.48
C LEU A 198 21.83 -4.98 -33.06
N GLN A 199 22.65 -5.72 -33.82
CA GLN A 199 23.83 -5.16 -34.47
C GLN A 199 23.42 -4.12 -35.53
N GLN A 200 22.46 -4.45 -36.40
CA GLN A 200 21.94 -3.51 -37.42
C GLN A 200 21.37 -2.23 -36.79
N LEU A 201 20.64 -2.34 -35.68
CA LEU A 201 20.09 -1.19 -34.96
C LEU A 201 21.17 -0.31 -34.31
N ARG A 202 22.27 -0.91 -33.84
CA ARG A 202 23.40 -0.16 -33.27
C ARG A 202 24.18 0.60 -34.33
N GLU A 203 24.36 0.00 -35.50
CA GLU A 203 25.08 0.61 -36.62
C GLU A 203 24.26 1.72 -37.29
N LYS A 204 22.96 1.49 -37.51
CA LYS A 204 22.10 2.41 -38.28
C LYS A 204 21.44 3.49 -37.42
N TYR A 205 21.19 3.22 -36.15
CA TYR A 205 20.46 4.11 -35.24
C TYR A 205 21.15 4.21 -33.86
N PRO A 206 22.42 4.67 -33.79
CA PRO A 206 23.20 4.67 -32.55
C PRO A 206 22.59 5.53 -31.44
N GLU A 207 22.08 6.73 -31.80
CA GLU A 207 21.61 7.78 -30.89
C GLU A 207 20.09 7.88 -30.77
N LYS A 208 19.33 6.96 -31.39
CA LYS A 208 17.86 7.02 -31.40
C LYS A 208 17.24 6.09 -30.37
N SER A 209 16.04 6.47 -29.91
CA SER A 209 15.20 5.60 -29.09
C SER A 209 14.77 4.39 -29.91
N ARG A 210 14.94 3.20 -29.34
CA ARG A 210 14.72 1.91 -30.02
C ARG A 210 13.87 1.02 -29.14
N PHE A 211 12.83 0.43 -29.73
CA PHE A 211 12.11 -0.68 -29.13
C PHE A 211 12.45 -1.96 -29.89
N PHE A 212 12.62 -3.06 -29.16
CA PHE A 212 12.93 -4.36 -29.73
C PHE A 212 12.23 -5.44 -28.90
N LYS A 213 11.41 -6.27 -29.52
CA LYS A 213 10.64 -7.33 -28.84
C LYS A 213 10.44 -8.54 -29.74
N LYS A 214 10.33 -9.73 -29.15
CA LYS A 214 9.92 -10.93 -29.87
C LYS A 214 8.40 -10.95 -29.98
N VAL A 215 7.87 -11.23 -31.16
CA VAL A 215 6.42 -11.34 -31.38
C VAL A 215 6.00 -12.76 -31.01
N ASP A 216 5.31 -12.91 -29.89
CA ASP A 216 4.75 -14.19 -29.48
C ASP A 216 3.22 -14.19 -29.65
N LYS A 217 2.65 -15.33 -30.04
CA LYS A 217 1.19 -15.53 -30.22
C LYS A 217 0.40 -15.41 -28.91
N GLU A 218 1.10 -15.56 -27.78
CA GLU A 218 0.57 -15.59 -26.42
C GLU A 218 1.05 -14.40 -25.58
N ASP A 219 1.10 -13.20 -26.14
CA ASP A 219 0.77 -12.04 -25.31
C ASP A 219 -0.77 -11.95 -25.28
N ARG A 220 -1.42 -12.92 -24.62
CA ARG A 220 -2.70 -12.62 -24.00
C ARG A 220 -2.38 -11.48 -23.06
N ILE A 221 -2.91 -10.30 -23.37
CA ILE A 221 -3.23 -9.34 -22.32
C ILE A 221 -3.94 -10.19 -21.26
N ILE A 222 -3.32 -10.34 -20.10
CA ILE A 222 -4.05 -10.83 -18.93
C ILE A 222 -5.05 -9.70 -18.65
N ASP A 223 -6.20 -9.79 -19.32
CA ASP A 223 -7.40 -9.12 -18.85
C ASP A 223 -7.68 -9.74 -17.50
N ILE A 224 -7.38 -8.98 -16.44
CA ILE A 224 -8.00 -9.23 -15.15
C ILE A 224 -9.48 -8.90 -15.39
N PRO A 225 -10.39 -9.87 -15.30
CA PRO A 225 -11.78 -9.68 -15.72
C PRO A 225 -12.47 -8.65 -14.81
N TYR A 226 -13.05 -7.62 -15.43
CA TYR A 226 -14.05 -6.79 -14.79
C TYR A 226 -15.39 -7.55 -14.87
N PHE A 227 -15.84 -8.10 -13.76
CA PHE A 227 -17.20 -8.60 -13.63
C PHE A 227 -18.13 -7.39 -13.46
N ASP A 228 -18.88 -7.08 -14.50
CA ASP A 228 -20.16 -6.41 -14.36
C ASP A 228 -21.25 -7.38 -14.86
N ILE A 229 -21.88 -8.07 -13.92
CA ILE A 229 -23.25 -8.55 -14.13
C ILE A 229 -24.13 -7.45 -13.55
N VAL A 230 -24.65 -6.60 -14.44
CA VAL A 230 -25.76 -5.69 -14.16
C VAL A 230 -27.00 -6.31 -14.78
N GLU A 231 -27.88 -6.85 -13.93
CA GLU A 231 -29.27 -6.42 -13.74
C GLU A 231 -29.90 -7.17 -12.57
#